data_AF-A0A915I769-F1
#
_entry.id   AF-A0A915I769-F1
#
_cell.length_a   1.000
_cell.length_b   1.000
_cell.length_c   1.000
_cell.angle_alpha   90.00
_cell.angle_beta   90.00
_cell.angle_gamma   90.00
#
_symmetry.space_group_name_H-M   'P 1'
#
loop_
_entity.id
_entity.type
_entity.pdbx_description
1 polymer ?
#
loop_
_entity_poly.entity_id
_entity_poly.type
_entity_poly.pdbx_seq_one_letter_code
_entity_poly.pdbx_strand_id
1 'polypeptide(L)'
;MRNVQLAVLALPISYVTMMILVERYFYDSYYLQANDGKIVQKHGMLYGYDQLVWLIVYVYALGGLTVAVVIKYADNILKGFATSAAIVVSCVASVFLFDFIPSTQFLFGTFLVMAAIYVYSKYPHQQKS
;
A
#
# COMPACT_ATOMS: atom_id res chain seq x y z
N MET A 1 -9.89 -10.47 -16.53
CA MET A 1 -10.78 -9.73 -15.61
C MET A 1 -10.26 -9.75 -14.16
N ARG A 2 -8.95 -9.53 -13.93
CA ARG A 2 -8.31 -9.73 -12.61
C ARG A 2 -8.42 -8.51 -11.67
N ASN A 3 -8.51 -7.30 -12.25
CA ASN A 3 -8.67 -6.06 -11.47
C ASN A 3 -10.08 -5.92 -10.86
N VAL A 4 -11.11 -6.47 -11.52
CA VAL A 4 -12.49 -6.47 -10.98
C VAL A 4 -12.60 -7.44 -9.79
N GLN A 5 -11.95 -8.60 -9.85
CA GLN A 5 -11.90 -9.53 -8.70
C GLN A 5 -11.18 -8.92 -7.49
N LEU A 6 -10.09 -8.16 -7.70
CA LEU A 6 -9.46 -7.43 -6.59
C LEU A 6 -10.36 -6.32 -6.04
N ALA A 7 -11.10 -5.61 -6.89
CA ALA A 7 -12.01 -4.55 -6.45
C ALA A 7 -13.16 -5.09 -5.58
N VAL A 8 -13.72 -6.25 -5.93
CA VAL A 8 -14.80 -6.89 -5.15
C VAL A 8 -14.34 -7.29 -3.74
N LEU A 9 -13.07 -7.68 -3.58
CA LEU A 9 -12.46 -7.95 -2.26
C LEU A 9 -12.08 -6.65 -1.51
N ALA A 10 -11.64 -5.62 -2.23
CA ALA A 10 -11.22 -4.35 -1.63
C ALA A 10 -12.40 -3.52 -1.12
N LEU A 11 -13.56 -3.56 -1.76
CA LEU A 11 -14.75 -2.80 -1.35
C LEU A 11 -15.23 -3.12 0.08
N PRO A 12 -15.40 -4.40 0.49
CA PRO A 12 -15.81 -4.70 1.86
C PRO A 12 -14.72 -4.39 2.87
N ILE A 13 -13.44 -4.63 2.56
CA ILE A 13 -12.33 -4.22 3.43
C ILE A 13 -12.33 -2.70 3.60
N SER A 14 -12.46 -1.94 2.51
CA SER A 14 -12.53 -0.47 2.55
C SER A 14 -13.76 0.02 3.29
N TYR A 15 -14.91 -0.65 3.17
CA TYR A 15 -16.11 -0.29 3.92
C TYR A 15 -15.93 -0.53 5.42
N VAL A 16 -15.31 -1.64 5.82
CA VAL A 16 -15.05 -1.94 7.24
C VAL A 16 -13.97 -1.02 7.80
N THR A 17 -12.87 -0.78 7.08
CA THR A 17 -11.86 0.20 7.52
C THR A 17 -12.45 1.60 7.56
N MET A 18 -13.31 1.96 6.60
CA MET A 18 -14.01 3.23 6.64
C MET A 18 -15.01 3.27 7.79
N MET A 19 -15.73 2.22 8.14
CA MET A 19 -16.66 2.20 9.28
C MET A 19 -15.94 2.32 10.62
N ILE A 20 -14.83 1.59 10.80
CA ILE A 20 -13.97 1.65 12.01
C ILE A 20 -13.28 3.01 12.12
N LEU A 21 -12.77 3.55 11.01
CA LEU A 21 -12.16 4.87 10.99
C LEU A 21 -13.21 5.96 11.09
N VAL A 22 -14.39 5.83 10.50
CA VAL A 22 -15.47 6.83 10.55
C VAL A 22 -15.94 7.01 11.98
N GLU A 23 -16.17 5.98 12.78
CA GLU A 23 -16.49 6.22 14.20
C GLU A 23 -15.40 7.00 14.95
N ARG A 24 -14.12 6.81 14.59
CA ARG A 24 -12.97 7.44 15.26
C ARG A 24 -12.59 8.82 14.70
N TYR A 25 -12.80 9.04 13.41
CA TYR A 25 -12.37 10.20 12.63
C TYR A 25 -13.54 11.13 12.29
N PHE A 26 -14.80 10.65 12.27
CA PHE A 26 -15.99 11.49 12.07
C PHE A 26 -16.19 12.47 13.23
N TYR A 27 -15.82 12.06 14.45
CA TYR A 27 -15.86 12.96 15.60
C TYR A 27 -14.90 14.16 15.44
N ASP A 28 -13.78 13.98 14.73
CA ASP A 28 -12.76 15.02 14.50
C ASP A 28 -12.96 15.76 13.15
N SER A 29 -13.38 15.05 12.09
CA SER A 29 -13.47 15.56 10.71
C SER A 29 -14.81 16.20 10.33
N TYR A 30 -15.91 15.89 11.03
CA TYR A 30 -17.22 16.54 10.79
C TYR A 30 -17.17 18.06 11.03
N TYR A 31 -16.28 18.54 11.91
CA TYR A 31 -16.06 19.97 12.15
C TYR A 31 -15.23 20.68 11.06
N LEU A 32 -14.39 19.95 10.32
CA LEU A 32 -13.49 20.50 9.31
C LEU A 32 -14.17 20.61 7.92
N GLN A 33 -14.93 19.59 7.52
CA GLN A 33 -15.55 19.50 6.18
C GLN A 33 -16.59 20.59 5.89
N ALA A 34 -17.22 21.17 6.92
CA ALA A 34 -18.21 22.23 6.72
C ALA A 34 -17.61 23.56 6.22
N ASN A 35 -16.29 23.75 6.31
CA ASN A 35 -15.61 24.98 5.87
C ASN A 35 -14.81 24.83 4.57
N ASP A 36 -14.40 23.62 4.18
CA ASP A 36 -13.49 23.42 3.04
C ASP A 36 -14.09 23.91 1.71
N GLY A 37 -15.38 23.70 1.47
CA GLY A 37 -16.05 24.15 0.25
C GLY A 37 -16.04 25.68 0.06
N LYS A 38 -16.10 26.44 1.16
CA LYS A 38 -16.04 27.92 1.13
C LYS A 38 -14.62 28.43 0.93
N ILE A 39 -13.63 27.70 1.45
CA ILE A 39 -12.20 28.01 1.32
C ILE A 39 -11.72 27.77 -0.11
N VAL A 40 -12.14 26.65 -0.72
CA VAL A 40 -11.79 26.30 -2.11
C VAL A 40 -12.39 27.30 -3.12
N GLN A 41 -13.63 27.78 -2.90
CA GLN A 41 -14.22 28.83 -3.73
C GLN A 41 -13.47 30.17 -3.65
N LYS A 42 -12.92 30.52 -2.48
CA LYS A 42 -12.23 31.80 -2.27
C LYS A 42 -10.76 31.78 -2.69
N HIS A 43 -10.06 30.66 -2.49
CA HIS A 43 -8.62 30.59 -2.68
C HIS A 43 -8.18 29.69 -3.85
N GLY A 44 -9.12 28.99 -4.49
CA GLY A 44 -8.86 28.08 -5.60
C GLY A 44 -8.53 26.65 -5.14
N MET A 45 -8.68 25.69 -6.06
CA MET A 45 -8.52 24.25 -5.81
C MET A 45 -7.12 23.83 -5.34
N LEU A 46 -6.09 24.64 -5.62
CA LEU A 46 -4.69 24.36 -5.29
C LEU A 46 -4.20 25.12 -4.05
N TYR A 47 -5.11 25.72 -3.28
CA TYR A 47 -4.75 26.41 -2.05
C TYR A 47 -4.28 25.42 -0.98
N GLY A 48 -3.07 25.62 -0.45
CA GLY A 48 -2.44 24.72 0.53
C GLY A 48 -1.60 23.58 -0.06
N TYR A 49 -1.35 23.57 -1.38
CA TYR A 49 -0.44 22.61 -2.01
C TYR A 49 1.03 22.94 -1.68
N ASP A 50 1.56 22.30 -0.65
CA ASP A 50 2.98 22.38 -0.29
C ASP A 50 3.84 21.50 -1.23
N GLN A 51 5.15 21.72 -1.23
CA GLN A 51 6.14 20.92 -1.97
C GLN A 51 6.05 19.42 -1.62
N LEU A 52 5.70 19.10 -0.37
CA LEU A 52 5.44 17.72 0.07
C LEU A 52 4.26 17.09 -0.67
N VAL A 53 3.18 17.84 -0.91
CA VAL A 53 2.00 17.33 -1.61
C VAL A 53 2.36 17.00 -3.06
N TRP A 54 3.14 17.86 -3.72
CA TRP A 54 3.66 17.58 -5.05
C TRP A 54 4.55 16.32 -5.09
N LEU A 55 5.45 16.16 -4.11
CA LEU A 55 6.28 14.97 -4.00
C LEU A 55 5.44 13.70 -3.87
N ILE A 56 4.40 13.73 -3.02
CA ILE A 56 3.46 12.61 -2.85
C ILE A 56 2.77 12.30 -4.18
N VAL A 57 2.26 13.32 -4.89
CA VAL A 57 1.62 13.13 -6.21
C VAL A 57 2.57 12.45 -7.20
N TYR A 58 3.84 12.85 -7.26
CA TYR A 58 4.83 12.20 -8.12
C TYR A 58 5.09 10.74 -7.72
N VAL A 59 5.25 10.46 -6.43
CA VAL A 59 5.49 9.10 -5.93
C VAL A 59 4.29 8.19 -6.25
N TYR A 60 3.07 8.67 -6.06
CA TYR A 60 1.85 7.92 -6.39
C TYR A 60 1.70 7.67 -7.89
N ALA A 61 1.97 8.68 -8.72
CA ALA A 61 1.94 8.55 -10.18
C ALA A 61 2.98 7.53 -10.67
N LEU A 62 4.21 7.59 -10.16
CA LEU A 62 5.26 6.62 -10.47
C LEU A 62 4.90 5.21 -10.01
N GLY A 63 4.34 5.06 -8.81
CA GLY A 63 3.86 3.77 -8.32
C GLY A 63 2.81 3.14 -9.24
N GLY A 64 1.85 3.94 -9.72
CA GLY A 64 0.85 3.51 -10.70
C GLY A 64 1.47 3.08 -12.04
N LEU A 65 2.45 3.84 -12.53
CA LEU A 65 3.18 3.52 -13.76
C LEU A 65 3.97 2.22 -13.64
N THR A 66 4.68 2.01 -12.52
CA THR A 66 5.40 0.76 -12.25
C THR A 66 4.46 -0.43 -12.25
N VAL A 67 3.27 -0.32 -11.62
CA VAL A 67 2.26 -1.40 -11.64
C VAL A 67 1.80 -1.71 -13.06
N ALA A 68 1.61 -0.70 -13.91
CA ALA A 68 1.22 -0.86 -15.31
C ALA A 68 2.32 -1.56 -16.14
N VAL A 69 3.59 -1.17 -15.96
CA VAL A 69 4.74 -1.81 -16.60
C VAL A 69 4.84 -3.28 -16.20
N VAL A 70 4.68 -3.59 -14.91
CA VAL A 70 4.70 -4.98 -14.42
C VAL A 70 3.54 -5.79 -15.01
N ILE A 71 2.35 -5.21 -15.24
CA ILE A 71 1.26 -5.93 -15.93
C ILE A 71 1.61 -6.20 -17.40
N LYS A 72 2.32 -5.28 -18.06
CA LYS A 72 2.65 -5.39 -19.49
C LYS A 72 3.82 -6.34 -19.76
N TYR A 73 4.80 -6.40 -18.87
CA TYR A 73 6.07 -7.09 -19.13
C TYR A 73 6.41 -8.22 -18.16
N ALA A 74 5.69 -8.38 -17.05
CA ALA A 74 5.99 -9.41 -16.07
C ALA A 74 4.85 -10.43 -15.98
N ASP A 75 5.21 -11.72 -16.03
CA ASP A 75 4.31 -12.77 -15.63
C ASP A 75 3.87 -12.53 -14.19
N ASN A 76 2.60 -12.79 -13.91
CA ASN A 76 1.93 -12.44 -12.66
C ASN A 76 2.60 -12.98 -11.38
N ILE A 77 3.58 -13.88 -11.52
CA ILE A 77 4.40 -14.48 -10.48
C ILE A 77 5.57 -13.58 -10.07
N LEU A 78 6.22 -12.89 -11.03
CA LEU A 78 7.30 -11.97 -10.72
C LEU A 78 6.80 -10.74 -9.94
N LYS A 79 5.55 -10.31 -10.20
CA LYS A 79 4.87 -9.29 -9.39
C LYS A 79 4.71 -9.74 -7.93
N GLY A 80 4.29 -10.99 -7.71
CA GLY A 80 4.14 -11.55 -6.37
C GLY A 80 5.48 -11.68 -5.64
N PHE A 81 6.54 -12.06 -6.37
CA PHE A 81 7.90 -12.14 -5.83
C PHE A 81 8.47 -10.77 -5.45
N ALA A 82 8.25 -9.74 -6.29
CA ALA A 82 8.67 -8.38 -5.97
C ALA A 82 7.98 -7.86 -4.71
N THR A 83 6.67 -8.12 -4.55
CA THR A 83 5.93 -7.73 -3.35
C THR A 83 6.44 -8.45 -2.10
N SER A 84 6.72 -9.75 -2.15
CA SER A 84 7.25 -10.48 -0.99
C SER A 84 8.66 -10.03 -0.61
N ALA A 85 9.54 -9.80 -1.59
CA ALA A 85 10.86 -9.23 -1.36
C ALA A 85 10.78 -7.82 -0.75
N ALA A 86 9.85 -6.97 -1.22
CA ALA A 86 9.63 -5.64 -0.66
C ALA A 86 9.18 -5.69 0.80
N ILE A 87 8.34 -6.66 1.19
CA ILE A 87 7.93 -6.86 2.60
C ILE A 87 9.14 -7.19 3.48
N VAL A 88 10.04 -8.06 3.03
CA VAL A 88 11.27 -8.41 3.79
C VAL A 88 12.17 -7.20 3.96
N VAL A 89 12.46 -6.51 2.85
CA VAL A 89 13.33 -5.32 2.87
C VAL A 89 12.74 -4.23 3.77
N SER A 90 11.42 -4.03 3.72
CA SER A 90 10.73 -3.09 4.62
C SER A 90 10.83 -3.50 6.08
N CYS A 91 10.72 -4.80 6.39
CA CYS A 91 10.91 -5.31 7.76
C CYS A 91 12.33 -5.06 8.27
N VAL A 92 13.35 -5.37 7.45
CA VAL A 92 14.76 -5.16 7.82
C VAL A 92 15.02 -3.66 8.01
N ALA A 93 14.59 -2.83 7.06
CA ALA A 93 14.72 -1.38 7.15
C ALA A 93 14.02 -0.82 8.39
N SER A 94 12.86 -1.37 8.78
CA SER A 94 12.14 -0.94 9.97
C SER A 94 12.90 -1.23 11.27
N VAL A 95 13.64 -2.33 11.35
CA VAL A 95 14.46 -2.66 12.54
C VAL A 95 15.65 -1.70 12.65
N PHE A 96 16.30 -1.38 11.53
CA PHE A 96 17.48 -0.51 11.51
C PHE A 96 17.16 0.99 11.63
N LEU A 97 16.04 1.46 11.06
CA LEU A 97 15.69 2.89 11.05
C LEU A 97 14.92 3.35 12.29
N PHE A 98 14.19 2.46 12.97
CA PHE A 98 13.30 2.83 14.08
C PHE A 98 13.68 2.24 15.44
N ASP A 99 14.84 1.56 15.57
CA ASP A 99 15.29 0.87 16.80
C ASP A 99 14.16 0.08 17.48
N PHE A 100 13.31 -0.54 16.65
CA PHE A 100 12.04 -1.08 17.10
C PHE A 100 12.25 -2.40 17.84
N ILE A 101 11.83 -2.48 19.10
CA ILE A 101 11.81 -3.73 19.87
C ILE A 101 10.76 -4.65 19.23
N PRO A 102 11.15 -5.76 18.57
CA PRO A 102 10.24 -6.56 17.79
C PRO A 102 9.16 -7.18 18.70
N SER A 103 7.89 -6.87 18.43
CA SER A 103 6.78 -7.53 19.12
C SER A 103 6.64 -8.97 18.65
N THR A 104 6.03 -9.84 19.47
CA THR A 104 5.81 -11.26 19.15
C THR A 104 5.03 -11.46 17.85
N GLN A 105 4.11 -10.54 17.52
CA GLN A 105 3.37 -10.55 16.24
C GLN A 105 4.27 -10.26 15.05
N PHE A 106 5.26 -9.36 15.19
CA PHE A 106 6.24 -9.09 14.15
C PHE A 106 7.12 -10.31 13.89
N LEU A 107 7.59 -10.95 14.97
CA LEU A 107 8.43 -12.16 14.89
C LEU A 107 7.71 -13.30 14.15
N PHE A 108 6.43 -13.52 14.46
CA PHE A 108 5.60 -14.51 13.78
C PHE A 108 5.40 -14.19 12.29
N GLY A 109 5.16 -12.92 11.97
CA GLY A 109 5.08 -12.44 10.59
C GLY A 109 6.39 -12.68 9.81
N THR A 110 7.53 -12.32 10.39
CA THR A 110 8.86 -12.53 9.77
C THR A 110 9.14 -14.02 9.52
N PHE A 111 8.82 -14.89 10.48
CA PHE A 111 8.98 -16.34 10.32
C PHE A 111 8.15 -16.88 9.15
N LEU A 112 6.89 -16.43 9.03
CA LEU A 112 5.99 -16.85 7.97
C LEU A 112 6.48 -16.41 6.58
N VAL A 113 7.04 -15.19 6.49
CA VAL A 113 7.65 -14.68 5.25
C VAL A 113 8.90 -15.47 4.88
N MET A 114 9.78 -15.77 5.83
CA MET A 114 10.97 -16.61 5.60
C MET A 114 10.59 -18.02 5.12
N ALA A 115 9.54 -18.62 5.70
CA ALA A 115 9.01 -19.92 5.27
C ALA A 115 8.47 -19.87 3.83
N ALA A 116 7.73 -18.82 3.47
CA ALA A 116 7.21 -18.63 2.12
C ALA A 116 8.34 -18.51 1.07
N ILE A 117 9.40 -17.76 1.39
CA ILE A 117 10.58 -17.61 0.52
C ILE A 117 11.31 -18.94 0.36
N TYR A 118 11.49 -19.69 1.45
CA TYR A 118 12.15 -21.00 1.41
C TYR A 118 11.41 -21.98 0.49
N VAL A 119 10.08 -22.08 0.63
CA VAL A 119 9.25 -22.93 -0.23
C VAL A 119 9.33 -22.47 -1.69
N TYR A 120 9.25 -21.16 -1.94
CA TYR A 120 9.32 -20.60 -3.29
C TYR A 120 10.67 -20.84 -3.97
N SER A 121 11.78 -20.66 -3.23
CA SER A 121 13.14 -20.88 -3.75
C SER A 121 13.41 -22.35 -4.09
N LYS A 122 12.66 -23.29 -3.51
CA LYS A 122 12.81 -24.73 -3.76
C LYS A 122 12.05 -25.22 -5.00
N TYR A 123 11.10 -24.45 -5.51
CA TYR A 123 10.35 -24.76 -6.74
C TYR A 123 10.64 -23.72 -7.84
N PRO A 124 11.85 -23.74 -8.45
CA PRO A 124 12.10 -22.93 -9.63
C PRO A 124 11.13 -23.36 -10.74
N HIS A 125 10.40 -22.39 -11.32
CA HIS A 125 9.51 -22.65 -12.44
C HIS A 125 10.30 -23.18 -13.65
N GLN A 126 10.20 -24.49 -13.87
CA GLN A 126 10.61 -25.13 -15.11
C GLN A 126 9.65 -24.61 -16.21
N GLN A 127 10.09 -23.61 -16.97
CA GLN A 127 9.41 -23.20 -18.20
C GLN A 127 9.39 -24.41 -19.15
N LYS A 128 8.19 -24.93 -19.38
CA LYS A 128 7.98 -26.00 -20.36
C LYS A 128 8.20 -25.39 -21.75
N SER A 129 9.26 -25.87 -22.41
CA SER A 129 9.61 -25.58 -23.81
C SER A 129 8.46 -25.86 -24.77
#